data_AF-A0A9Q1DW47-F1
#
_entry.id   AF-A0A9Q1DW47-F1
#
_cell.length_a   1.000
_cell.length_b   1.000
_cell.length_c   1.000
_cell.angle_alpha   90.00
_cell.angle_beta   90.00
_cell.angle_gamma   90.00
#
_symmetry.space_group_name_H-M   'P 1'
#
loop_
_entity.id
_entity.type
_entity.pdbx_description
1 polymer ?
#
loop_
_entity_poly.entity_id
_entity_poly.type
_entity_poly.pdbx_seq_one_letter_code
_entity_poly.pdbx_strand_id
1 'polypeptide(L)'
;MKVLLVLSPAILFIFLYFVYNYDTYSEERKLPLPANRHNRINPPYPLVEQNTVQDTEQNLPPSKDGLSDVSSEERTSILEGLQWPLQYKPPSSVTEATDAAKSFYEVINLQGNYTIGSIVRVVLLARDGKGTPKTHGGDFFQAKLYNSALKASTFGAVTDNLNGTYTVQFSLLWPGEALVSVRLIHSSEAVQVISRHRQLDPDKVYFHGYFEDGARTELMVCNAQRSPWLVGDGTQCCCQYKDPVTLESWFCRRPLSLPCWALTYHSMGKYRAKLSSLDSALLHSSKTNRIVPGKNSVIHVLPQGTTIGETRPECKPGLATPVPAGYYFQDSWTSLLCRSQSFHSPQLLSACLKDKEVHMMGDSTLRQWFEYLESAVPTLKRLNLHTSPMSGPLQAIDPQSNTVLHWRAHGLPIRTHKTPIADLHYIGREIESMAGGEHTVIVFTIWAHFTTHPLDNYIRRISSIRRAVLSVLQRAPRTLVVIKSANTGYKDVYGSDWLSWQLDLILRAMFRNLPVVLIDVWQMTSCHYSPDNIHPPRPVVMNEVDLFLSFVCPK
;
A
#
# COMPACT_ATOMS: atom_id res chain seq x y z
N MET A 1 16.97 -66.02 -46.66
CA MET A 1 18.12 -66.01 -45.73
C MET A 1 17.60 -66.16 -44.32
N LYS A 2 17.89 -67.31 -43.68
CA LYS A 2 17.64 -67.60 -42.26
C LYS A 2 18.70 -66.88 -41.43
N VAL A 3 18.32 -66.35 -40.26
CA VAL A 3 19.09 -66.55 -39.01
C VAL A 3 18.10 -66.76 -37.87
N LEU A 4 18.14 -67.97 -37.30
CA LEU A 4 17.61 -68.35 -36.00
C LEU A 4 18.63 -67.99 -34.92
N LEU A 5 18.15 -67.75 -33.70
CA LEU A 5 18.46 -68.43 -32.42
C LEU A 5 18.21 -67.42 -31.27
N VAL A 6 17.73 -67.71 -30.05
CA VAL A 6 17.03 -68.81 -29.35
C VAL A 6 16.84 -68.28 -27.89
N LEU A 7 15.81 -68.77 -27.21
CA LEU A 7 15.27 -68.46 -25.87
C LEU A 7 16.28 -68.60 -24.69
N SER A 8 16.03 -68.07 -23.47
CA SER A 8 15.16 -68.67 -22.41
C SER A 8 15.35 -67.94 -21.03
N PRO A 9 14.81 -68.38 -19.86
CA PRO A 9 13.47 -68.14 -19.31
C PRO A 9 13.48 -67.57 -17.86
N ALA A 10 12.69 -66.55 -17.53
CA ALA A 10 12.40 -66.21 -16.12
C ALA A 10 11.13 -65.35 -15.97
N ILE A 11 10.01 -65.86 -16.47
CA ILE A 11 8.67 -65.46 -16.02
C ILE A 11 8.06 -66.71 -15.42
N LEU A 12 8.17 -66.90 -14.10
CA LEU A 12 7.33 -67.86 -13.38
C LEU A 12 7.39 -67.66 -11.85
N PHE A 13 7.16 -66.47 -11.29
CA PHE A 13 6.99 -66.38 -9.82
C PHE A 13 6.08 -65.28 -9.25
N ILE A 14 5.36 -64.48 -10.05
CA ILE A 14 4.50 -63.43 -9.48
C ILE A 14 3.14 -63.40 -10.18
N PHE A 15 2.49 -64.55 -10.28
CA PHE A 15 1.05 -64.65 -10.51
C PHE A 15 0.61 -65.93 -9.80
N LEU A 16 -0.33 -65.82 -8.84
CA LEU A 16 -0.92 -66.88 -8.01
C LEU A 16 -0.33 -67.05 -6.60
N TYR A 17 -0.28 -65.96 -5.84
CA TYR A 17 -0.78 -65.98 -4.47
C TYR A 17 -1.88 -64.90 -4.41
N PHE A 18 -3.03 -65.19 -5.03
CA PHE A 18 -4.23 -65.53 -4.26
C PHE A 18 -4.42 -64.55 -3.08
N VAL A 19 -5.28 -63.55 -3.26
CA VAL A 19 -6.72 -63.74 -3.02
C VAL A 19 -6.89 -64.18 -1.58
N TYR A 20 -6.95 -63.20 -0.69
CA TYR A 20 -7.66 -63.30 0.58
C TYR A 20 -8.00 -61.89 1.04
N ASN A 21 -9.30 -61.62 1.11
CA ASN A 21 -9.96 -60.56 1.88
C ASN A 21 -9.82 -59.11 1.39
N TYR A 22 -10.84 -58.27 1.44
CA TYR A 22 -12.30 -58.40 1.50
C TYR A 22 -12.80 -56.96 1.33
N ASP A 23 -14.07 -56.85 1.00
CA ASP A 23 -14.88 -55.65 0.85
C ASP A 23 -14.74 -54.55 1.92
N THR A 24 -15.15 -53.34 1.51
CA THR A 24 -15.64 -52.19 2.30
C THR A 24 -14.66 -51.42 3.20
N TYR A 25 -14.44 -50.14 2.90
CA TYR A 25 -14.96 -49.02 3.70
C TYR A 25 -14.69 -47.68 3.00
N SER A 26 -15.75 -46.92 2.78
CA SER A 26 -15.68 -45.51 2.41
C SER A 26 -15.27 -44.72 3.64
N GLU A 27 -14.21 -43.91 3.57
CA GLU A 27 -14.06 -42.77 4.47
C GLU A 27 -13.63 -41.54 3.68
N GLU A 28 -14.60 -40.64 3.49
CA GLU A 28 -14.37 -39.22 3.27
C GLU A 28 -13.42 -38.69 4.36
N ARG A 29 -12.17 -38.39 4.01
CA ARG A 29 -11.30 -37.61 4.89
C ARG A 29 -11.78 -36.17 4.93
N LYS A 30 -12.72 -35.88 5.83
CA LYS A 30 -13.07 -34.53 6.26
C LYS A 30 -11.85 -33.88 6.91
N LEU A 31 -11.39 -32.78 6.34
CA LEU A 31 -10.45 -31.86 7.00
C LEU A 31 -11.06 -31.39 8.33
N PRO A 32 -10.33 -31.46 9.46
CA PRO A 32 -10.87 -30.99 10.72
C PRO A 32 -11.03 -29.46 10.70
N LEU A 33 -12.27 -29.00 10.87
CA LEU A 33 -12.59 -27.61 11.21
C LEU A 33 -12.06 -27.33 12.63
N PRO A 34 -11.34 -26.22 12.88
CA PRO A 34 -10.89 -25.89 14.22
C PRO A 34 -12.08 -25.48 15.10
N ALA A 35 -12.09 -26.04 16.31
CA ALA A 35 -13.02 -25.73 17.38
C ALA A 35 -12.88 -24.28 17.87
N ASN A 36 -14.01 -23.67 18.21
CA ASN A 36 -14.10 -22.36 18.86
C ASN A 36 -13.25 -22.32 20.15
N ARG A 37 -12.07 -21.72 20.06
CA ARG A 37 -11.39 -21.07 21.18
C ARG A 37 -11.26 -19.60 20.81
N HIS A 38 -11.54 -18.72 21.77
CA HIS A 38 -11.45 -17.26 21.64
C HIS A 38 -10.11 -16.83 21.03
N ASN A 39 -10.09 -16.67 19.70
CA ASN A 39 -8.97 -16.12 18.97
C ASN A 39 -9.16 -14.61 18.90
N ARG A 40 -8.18 -13.86 19.39
CA ARG A 40 -8.00 -12.46 18.97
C ARG A 40 -7.59 -12.52 17.50
N ILE A 41 -8.57 -12.30 16.64
CA ILE A 41 -8.39 -12.15 15.19
C ILE A 41 -7.73 -10.78 14.99
N ASN A 42 -6.54 -10.73 14.41
CA ASN A 42 -6.05 -9.50 13.77
C ASN A 42 -6.58 -9.54 12.34
N PRO A 43 -7.70 -8.88 12.01
CA PRO A 43 -8.09 -8.78 10.62
C PRO A 43 -7.06 -7.84 9.94
N PRO A 44 -6.67 -8.11 8.68
CA PRO A 44 -5.77 -7.24 7.93
C PRO A 44 -6.33 -5.82 7.75
N TYR A 45 -7.64 -5.67 7.92
CA TYR A 45 -8.34 -4.39 8.05
C TYR A 45 -9.22 -4.46 9.30
N PRO A 46 -9.27 -3.45 10.17
CA PRO A 46 -10.21 -3.44 11.28
C PRO A 46 -11.63 -3.68 10.75
N LEU A 47 -12.23 -4.81 11.13
CA LEU A 47 -13.61 -5.15 10.76
C LEU A 47 -14.53 -4.06 11.30
N VAL A 48 -15.35 -3.50 10.42
CA VAL A 48 -16.34 -2.47 10.77
C VAL A 48 -17.61 -3.18 11.26
N GLU A 49 -17.95 -3.02 12.54
CA GLU A 49 -19.33 -3.17 12.98
C GLU A 49 -20.14 -2.00 12.42
N GLN A 50 -21.18 -2.30 11.63
CA GLN A 50 -22.11 -1.31 11.09
C GLN A 50 -23.00 -0.79 12.23
N ASN A 51 -22.57 0.27 12.91
CA ASN A 51 -23.49 1.06 13.70
C ASN A 51 -24.12 2.13 12.80
N THR A 52 -25.43 2.05 12.65
CA THR A 52 -26.28 3.06 12.00
C THR A 52 -26.03 4.43 12.61
N VAL A 53 -25.50 5.35 11.82
CA VAL A 53 -25.32 6.76 12.19
C VAL A 53 -26.69 7.43 12.14
N GLN A 54 -27.22 7.79 13.30
CA GLN A 54 -28.26 8.82 13.40
C GLN A 54 -27.59 10.19 13.27
N ASP A 55 -28.12 11.03 12.37
CA ASP A 55 -27.75 12.43 12.21
C ASP A 55 -27.85 13.15 13.57
N THR A 56 -26.71 13.40 14.17
CA THR A 56 -26.55 14.35 15.28
C THR A 56 -25.38 15.23 14.92
N GLU A 57 -25.60 16.55 14.88
CA GLU A 57 -24.55 17.56 14.75
C GLU A 57 -23.48 17.30 15.82
N GLN A 58 -22.38 16.65 15.42
CA GLN A 58 -21.25 16.45 16.31
C GLN A 58 -20.47 17.76 16.38
N ASN A 59 -20.67 18.46 17.49
CA ASN A 59 -19.77 19.51 17.97
C ASN A 59 -18.33 18.99 17.94
N LEU A 60 -17.51 19.55 17.06
CA LEU A 60 -16.05 19.38 17.09
C LEU A 60 -15.56 19.75 18.49
N PRO A 61 -14.72 18.92 19.14
CA PRO A 61 -14.26 19.20 20.49
C PRO A 61 -13.48 20.53 20.53
N PRO A 62 -13.64 21.32 21.61
CA PRO A 62 -13.06 22.65 21.67
C PRO A 62 -11.53 22.58 21.66
N SER A 63 -10.95 23.29 20.69
CA SER A 63 -9.52 23.59 20.59
C SER A 63 -9.12 24.60 21.67
N LYS A 64 -8.45 24.12 22.73
CA LYS A 64 -7.56 24.94 23.58
C LYS A 64 -6.40 24.07 24.09
N ASP A 65 -5.18 24.51 23.78
CA ASP A 65 -3.90 24.19 24.41
C ASP A 65 -3.65 22.72 24.81
N GLY A 66 -3.10 21.94 23.86
CA GLY A 66 -2.59 20.59 24.15
C GLY A 66 -2.38 19.64 22.95
N LEU A 67 -2.65 20.06 21.71
CA LEU A 67 -2.65 19.17 20.53
C LEU A 67 -1.25 18.86 19.94
N SER A 68 -0.25 18.57 20.79
CA SER A 68 1.15 18.44 20.33
C SER A 68 1.72 17.03 20.26
N ASP A 69 1.00 15.96 20.60
CA ASP A 69 1.48 14.60 20.35
C ASP A 69 0.33 13.60 20.27
N VAL A 70 0.52 12.54 19.48
CA VAL A 70 -0.34 11.34 19.57
C VAL A 70 -0.27 10.86 21.01
N SER A 71 -1.43 10.71 21.68
CA SER A 71 -1.42 10.27 23.08
C SER A 71 -0.69 8.94 23.21
N SER A 72 -0.12 8.66 24.39
CA SER A 72 0.60 7.41 24.58
C SER A 72 -0.31 6.19 24.40
N GLU A 73 -1.59 6.32 24.76
CA GLU A 73 -2.63 5.31 24.55
C GLU A 73 -2.94 5.12 23.06
N GLU A 74 -3.17 6.20 22.32
CA GLU A 74 -3.43 6.13 20.87
C GLU A 74 -2.24 5.53 20.14
N ARG A 75 -1.02 5.95 20.50
CA ARG A 75 0.21 5.40 19.93
C ARG A 75 0.34 3.91 20.22
N THR A 76 0.04 3.49 21.44
CA THR A 76 0.07 2.07 21.83
C THR A 76 -0.95 1.29 21.01
N SER A 77 -2.18 1.79 20.88
CA SER A 77 -3.23 1.16 20.06
C SER A 77 -2.83 1.03 18.59
N ILE A 78 -2.21 2.06 18.00
CA ILE A 78 -1.67 2.01 16.64
C ILE A 78 -0.60 0.91 16.53
N LEU A 79 0.35 0.87 17.45
CA LEU A 79 1.44 -0.12 17.42
C LEU A 79 0.94 -1.55 17.66
N GLU A 80 -0.05 -1.75 18.53
CA GLU A 80 -0.74 -3.03 18.73
C GLU A 80 -1.43 -3.49 17.45
N GLY A 81 -2.09 -2.58 16.73
CA GLY A 81 -2.71 -2.87 15.43
C GLY A 81 -1.71 -3.22 14.32
N LEU A 82 -0.42 -2.92 14.50
CA LEU A 82 0.67 -3.29 13.59
C LEU A 82 1.37 -4.58 13.98
N GLN A 83 0.98 -5.21 15.09
CA GLN A 83 1.65 -6.40 15.58
C GLN A 83 1.66 -7.48 14.50
N TRP A 84 2.87 -7.88 14.12
CA TRP A 84 3.12 -8.93 13.15
C TRP A 84 3.77 -10.12 13.87
N PRO A 85 3.43 -11.37 13.53
CA PRO A 85 4.01 -12.56 14.18
C PRO A 85 5.46 -12.79 13.72
N LEU A 86 6.34 -11.90 14.17
CA LEU A 86 7.78 -12.00 13.97
C LEU A 86 8.34 -13.07 14.89
N GLN A 87 9.18 -13.95 14.36
CA GLN A 87 9.94 -14.85 15.23
C GLN A 87 11.13 -14.12 15.83
N TYR A 88 11.40 -14.43 17.10
CA TYR A 88 12.57 -13.92 17.80
C TYR A 88 13.88 -14.55 17.30
N LYS A 89 13.81 -15.76 16.73
CA LYS A 89 14.99 -16.45 16.22
C LYS A 89 15.18 -16.12 14.74
N PRO A 90 16.32 -15.54 14.34
CA PRO A 90 16.60 -15.34 12.93
C PRO A 90 16.68 -16.71 12.22
N PRO A 91 16.27 -16.78 10.94
CA PRO A 91 16.37 -18.01 10.16
C PRO A 91 17.83 -18.48 10.12
N SER A 92 18.06 -19.79 10.16
CA SER A 92 19.40 -20.36 10.05
C SER A 92 19.76 -20.69 8.60
N SER A 93 18.74 -20.87 7.74
CA SER A 93 18.89 -21.25 6.34
C SER A 93 17.72 -20.74 5.49
N VAL A 94 17.98 -20.51 4.20
CA VAL A 94 16.93 -20.21 3.20
C VAL A 94 15.93 -21.35 3.09
N THR A 95 16.32 -22.59 3.38
CA THR A 95 15.44 -23.76 3.28
C THR A 95 14.36 -23.82 4.36
N GLU A 96 14.51 -23.08 5.46
CA GLU A 96 13.51 -22.94 6.52
C GLU A 96 12.41 -21.94 6.15
N ALA A 97 12.70 -21.07 5.17
CA ALA A 97 11.77 -20.07 4.70
C ALA A 97 10.64 -20.67 3.88
N THR A 98 9.47 -20.03 3.95
CA THR A 98 8.32 -20.41 3.13
C THR A 98 8.69 -20.38 1.65
N ASP A 99 8.47 -21.49 0.96
CA ASP A 99 8.71 -21.62 -0.47
C ASP A 99 7.37 -21.70 -1.21
N ALA A 100 7.14 -20.72 -2.09
CA ALA A 100 5.90 -20.62 -2.84
C ALA A 100 5.62 -21.86 -3.70
N ALA A 101 6.64 -22.48 -4.29
CA ALA A 101 6.48 -23.65 -5.16
C ALA A 101 6.17 -24.94 -4.39
N LYS A 102 6.46 -24.97 -3.09
CA LYS A 102 6.13 -26.09 -2.19
C LYS A 102 4.80 -25.87 -1.46
N SER A 103 4.40 -24.63 -1.29
CA SER A 103 3.11 -24.22 -0.72
C SER A 103 1.98 -24.42 -1.73
N PHE A 104 0.74 -24.43 -1.28
CA PHE A 104 -0.42 -24.50 -2.18
C PHE A 104 -1.68 -23.88 -1.57
N TYR A 105 -2.62 -23.48 -2.42
CA TYR A 105 -3.96 -23.06 -2.00
C TYR A 105 -5.08 -23.90 -2.64
N GLU A 106 -6.22 -23.95 -1.97
CA GLU A 106 -7.43 -24.64 -2.43
C GLU A 106 -8.68 -23.80 -2.19
N VAL A 107 -9.61 -23.85 -3.16
CA VAL A 107 -10.96 -23.29 -2.99
C VAL A 107 -11.80 -24.27 -2.19
N ILE A 108 -12.38 -23.81 -1.08
CA ILE A 108 -13.19 -24.65 -0.19
C ILE A 108 -14.64 -24.67 -0.66
N ASN A 109 -15.25 -25.87 -0.63
CA ASN A 109 -16.65 -26.09 -0.97
C ASN A 109 -17.04 -25.47 -2.31
N LEU A 110 -16.24 -25.74 -3.35
CA LEU A 110 -16.51 -25.25 -4.69
C LEU A 110 -17.88 -25.76 -5.15
N GLN A 111 -18.77 -24.82 -5.44
CA GLN A 111 -20.11 -25.09 -5.98
C GLN A 111 -20.05 -25.05 -7.50
N GLY A 112 -21.00 -25.72 -8.17
CA GLY A 112 -21.07 -25.74 -9.63
C GLY A 112 -21.32 -24.35 -10.22
N ASN A 113 -22.26 -23.60 -9.66
CA ASN A 113 -22.60 -22.24 -10.09
C ASN A 113 -22.76 -21.33 -8.87
N TYR A 114 -22.21 -20.12 -8.99
CA TYR A 114 -22.41 -19.05 -8.03
C TYR A 114 -23.26 -17.94 -8.64
N THR A 115 -23.80 -17.07 -7.81
CA THR A 115 -24.43 -15.82 -8.25
C THR A 115 -23.58 -14.63 -7.81
N ILE A 116 -23.72 -13.51 -8.51
CA ILE A 116 -23.18 -12.23 -8.07
C ILE A 116 -23.57 -11.98 -6.59
N GLY A 117 -22.62 -11.51 -5.77
CA GLY A 117 -22.78 -11.32 -4.33
C GLY A 117 -22.45 -12.54 -3.46
N SER A 118 -22.32 -13.73 -4.07
CA SER A 118 -21.83 -14.93 -3.38
C SER A 118 -20.39 -14.76 -2.90
N ILE A 119 -20.01 -15.56 -1.90
CA ILE A 119 -18.68 -15.54 -1.29
C ILE A 119 -17.96 -16.86 -1.55
N VAL A 120 -16.70 -16.79 -1.94
CA VAL A 120 -15.80 -17.93 -2.06
C VAL A 120 -14.69 -17.83 -1.02
N ARG A 121 -14.36 -18.97 -0.39
CA ARG A 121 -13.28 -19.08 0.58
C ARG A 121 -12.14 -19.90 0.02
N VAL A 122 -10.91 -19.44 0.25
CA VAL A 122 -9.68 -20.10 -0.14
C VAL A 122 -8.84 -20.33 1.10
N VAL A 123 -8.28 -21.53 1.24
CA VAL A 123 -7.29 -21.83 2.27
C VAL A 123 -5.94 -22.08 1.62
N LEU A 124 -4.92 -21.50 2.21
CA LEU A 124 -3.53 -21.58 1.81
C LEU A 124 -2.74 -22.31 2.90
N LEU A 125 -1.92 -23.27 2.48
CA LEU A 125 -0.98 -23.98 3.35
C LEU A 125 0.45 -23.58 2.98
N ALA A 126 1.13 -22.89 3.89
CA ALA A 126 2.53 -22.53 3.74
C ALA A 126 3.44 -23.71 4.07
N ARG A 127 4.45 -23.92 3.23
CA ARG A 127 5.48 -24.95 3.41
C ARG A 127 6.87 -24.36 3.22
N ASP A 128 7.83 -24.88 3.97
CA ASP A 128 9.23 -24.49 3.85
C ASP A 128 9.87 -25.02 2.55
N GLY A 129 11.15 -24.70 2.33
CA GLY A 129 11.91 -25.18 1.18
C GLY A 129 12.10 -26.71 1.11
N LYS A 130 11.88 -27.42 2.22
CA LYS A 130 11.89 -28.89 2.31
C LYS A 130 10.51 -29.50 2.05
N GLY A 131 9.46 -28.69 1.95
CA GLY A 131 8.08 -29.13 1.79
C GLY A 131 7.35 -29.44 3.11
N THR A 132 7.96 -29.10 4.25
CA THR A 132 7.36 -29.29 5.58
C THR A 132 6.32 -28.19 5.82
N PRO A 133 5.11 -28.50 6.32
CA PRO A 133 4.14 -27.49 6.74
C PRO A 133 4.74 -26.54 7.78
N LYS A 134 4.53 -25.24 7.59
CA LYS A 134 4.89 -24.23 8.60
C LYS A 134 3.96 -24.37 9.80
N THR A 135 4.46 -24.05 10.98
CA THR A 135 3.72 -24.13 12.26
C THR A 135 3.43 -22.76 12.86
N HIS A 136 3.77 -21.70 12.14
CA HIS A 136 3.62 -20.31 12.54
C HIS A 136 3.19 -19.48 11.33
N GLY A 137 2.60 -18.32 11.60
CA GLY A 137 2.25 -17.33 10.58
C GLY A 137 3.42 -16.41 10.20
N GLY A 138 3.07 -15.26 9.64
CA GLY A 138 3.94 -14.10 9.39
C GLY A 138 4.38 -13.93 7.95
N ASP A 139 3.97 -14.81 7.05
CA ASP A 139 4.18 -14.62 5.62
C ASP A 139 3.26 -13.49 5.11
N PHE A 140 3.79 -12.66 4.21
CA PHE A 140 3.02 -11.62 3.55
C PHE A 140 2.56 -12.13 2.19
N PHE A 141 1.29 -12.53 2.11
CA PHE A 141 0.64 -12.95 0.88
C PHE A 141 -0.24 -11.83 0.30
N GLN A 142 -0.38 -11.82 -1.02
CA GLN A 142 -1.42 -11.07 -1.71
C GLN A 142 -2.27 -12.03 -2.53
N ALA A 143 -3.58 -11.82 -2.53
CA ALA A 143 -4.53 -12.65 -3.23
C ALA A 143 -5.50 -11.81 -4.05
N LYS A 144 -5.88 -12.32 -5.22
CA LYS A 144 -6.89 -11.70 -6.07
C LYS A 144 -7.76 -12.75 -6.75
N LEU A 145 -8.99 -12.34 -7.03
CA LEU A 145 -9.84 -13.02 -7.99
C LEU A 145 -9.72 -12.25 -9.31
N TYR A 146 -9.62 -12.92 -10.45
CA TYR A 146 -9.41 -12.26 -11.73
C TYR A 146 -9.95 -13.04 -12.93
N ASN A 147 -10.12 -12.33 -14.05
CA ASN A 147 -10.28 -12.89 -15.38
C ASN A 147 -9.60 -11.94 -16.39
N SER A 148 -8.57 -12.42 -17.07
CA SER A 148 -7.80 -11.58 -18.01
C SER A 148 -8.58 -11.20 -19.27
N ALA A 149 -9.45 -12.08 -19.77
CA ALA A 149 -10.25 -11.81 -20.98
C ALA A 149 -11.34 -10.76 -20.72
N LEU A 150 -11.99 -10.85 -19.56
CA LEU A 150 -12.98 -9.87 -19.11
C LEU A 150 -12.34 -8.60 -18.54
N LYS A 151 -11.01 -8.60 -18.37
CA LYS A 151 -10.25 -7.57 -17.64
C LYS A 151 -10.90 -7.25 -16.30
N ALA A 152 -11.28 -8.31 -15.60
CA ALA A 152 -12.00 -8.25 -14.34
C ALA A 152 -11.09 -8.68 -13.19
N SER A 153 -11.17 -8.01 -12.05
CA SER A 153 -10.44 -8.42 -10.85
C SER A 153 -10.96 -7.78 -9.57
N THR A 154 -10.80 -8.46 -8.44
CA THR A 154 -11.04 -7.89 -7.11
C THR A 154 -9.97 -8.32 -6.13
N PHE A 155 -9.70 -7.45 -5.15
CA PHE A 155 -8.80 -7.72 -4.04
C PHE A 155 -9.35 -8.82 -3.13
N GLY A 156 -8.47 -9.68 -2.62
CA GLY A 156 -8.76 -10.68 -1.60
C GLY A 156 -7.98 -10.43 -0.32
N ALA A 157 -8.68 -10.17 0.78
CA ALA A 157 -8.05 -10.00 2.08
C ALA A 157 -7.51 -11.32 2.62
N VAL A 158 -6.23 -11.37 2.94
CA VAL A 158 -5.57 -12.54 3.51
C VAL A 158 -5.57 -12.45 5.04
N THR A 159 -6.13 -13.46 5.70
CA THR A 159 -6.09 -13.62 7.15
C THR A 159 -5.07 -14.69 7.51
N ASP A 160 -4.11 -14.36 8.37
CA ASP A 160 -3.13 -15.28 8.92
C ASP A 160 -3.75 -16.02 10.13
N ASN A 161 -3.81 -17.36 10.06
CA ASN A 161 -4.34 -18.18 11.16
C ASN A 161 -3.26 -18.51 12.22
N LEU A 162 -2.07 -17.92 12.10
CA LEU A 162 -0.92 -17.99 13.01
C LEU A 162 -0.30 -19.38 13.19
N ASN A 163 -0.65 -20.32 12.33
CA ASN A 163 -0.24 -21.72 12.42
C ASN A 163 0.31 -22.28 11.09
N GLY A 164 0.70 -21.41 10.16
CA GLY A 164 1.15 -21.78 8.81
C GLY A 164 0.03 -21.96 7.80
N THR A 165 -1.23 -21.74 8.19
CA THR A 165 -2.37 -21.65 7.28
C THR A 165 -2.89 -20.22 7.18
N TYR A 166 -3.46 -19.89 6.02
CA TYR A 166 -4.04 -18.58 5.76
C TYR A 166 -5.40 -18.74 5.08
N THR A 167 -6.31 -17.81 5.33
CA THR A 167 -7.67 -17.80 4.78
C THR A 167 -7.87 -16.56 3.93
N VAL A 168 -8.45 -16.71 2.74
CA VAL A 168 -8.85 -15.60 1.87
C VAL A 168 -10.34 -15.69 1.60
N GLN A 169 -11.01 -14.53 1.65
CA GLN A 169 -12.42 -14.41 1.29
C GLN A 169 -12.57 -13.53 0.06
N PHE A 170 -13.30 -14.01 -0.93
CA PHE A 170 -13.62 -13.29 -2.16
C PHE A 170 -15.12 -13.09 -2.30
N SER A 171 -15.52 -11.85 -2.50
CA SER A 171 -16.86 -11.52 -3.00
C SER A 171 -16.88 -11.65 -4.52
N LEU A 172 -17.90 -12.30 -5.08
CA LEU A 172 -18.08 -12.46 -6.52
C LEU A 172 -18.85 -11.26 -7.08
N LEU A 173 -18.17 -10.41 -7.86
CA LEU A 173 -18.63 -9.05 -8.18
C LEU A 173 -18.92 -8.81 -9.67
N TRP A 174 -18.69 -9.81 -10.53
CA TRP A 174 -19.00 -9.74 -11.96
C TRP A 174 -19.54 -11.08 -12.46
N PRO A 175 -20.36 -11.10 -13.52
CA PRO A 175 -20.80 -12.33 -14.16
C PRO A 175 -19.69 -12.91 -15.07
N GLY A 176 -19.70 -14.23 -15.23
CA GLY A 176 -18.74 -14.96 -16.05
C GLY A 176 -17.74 -15.76 -15.20
N GLU A 177 -16.63 -16.13 -15.82
CA GLU A 177 -15.61 -16.94 -15.16
C GLU A 177 -14.69 -16.10 -14.30
N ALA A 178 -14.24 -16.69 -13.19
CA ALA A 178 -13.26 -16.10 -12.29
C ALA A 178 -12.23 -17.15 -11.85
N LEU A 179 -10.98 -16.71 -11.73
CA LEU A 179 -9.84 -17.50 -11.29
C LEU A 179 -9.21 -16.89 -10.04
N VAL A 180 -8.65 -17.73 -9.19
CA VAL A 180 -7.89 -17.29 -8.01
C VAL A 180 -6.41 -17.15 -8.37
N SER A 181 -5.75 -16.15 -7.83
CA SER A 181 -4.29 -16.04 -7.82
C SER A 181 -3.81 -15.64 -6.44
N VAL A 182 -2.82 -16.36 -5.93
CA VAL A 182 -2.16 -16.06 -4.65
C VAL A 182 -0.66 -15.93 -4.91
N ARG A 183 -0.04 -14.89 -4.35
CA ARG A 183 1.39 -14.64 -4.43
C ARG A 183 2.00 -14.57 -3.04
N LEU A 184 3.08 -15.29 -2.82
CA LEU A 184 3.98 -15.06 -1.69
C LEU A 184 4.82 -13.82 -2.02
N ILE A 185 4.49 -12.69 -1.39
CA ILE A 185 5.24 -11.46 -1.59
C ILE A 185 6.54 -11.52 -0.78
N HIS A 186 6.44 -11.85 0.52
CA HIS A 186 7.57 -12.11 1.40
C HIS A 186 7.25 -13.29 2.32
N SER A 187 8.19 -14.22 2.51
CA SER A 187 8.08 -15.19 3.60
C SER A 187 8.20 -14.51 4.96
N SER A 188 7.74 -15.18 6.02
CA SER A 188 7.86 -14.67 7.39
C SER A 188 9.31 -14.37 7.79
N GLU A 189 10.28 -15.10 7.23
CA GLU A 189 11.72 -14.91 7.41
C GLU A 189 12.20 -13.66 6.66
N ALA A 190 11.76 -13.45 5.42
CA ALA A 190 12.04 -12.22 4.69
C ALA A 190 11.43 -10.99 5.38
N VAL A 191 10.22 -11.11 5.93
CA VAL A 191 9.58 -10.06 6.73
C VAL A 191 10.41 -9.74 7.98
N GLN A 192 10.96 -10.73 8.68
CA GLN A 192 11.85 -10.50 9.82
C GLN A 192 13.11 -9.71 9.42
N VAL A 193 13.73 -10.05 8.28
CA VAL A 193 14.88 -9.31 7.73
C VAL A 193 14.48 -7.86 7.48
N ILE A 194 13.39 -7.63 6.74
CA ILE A 194 12.90 -6.29 6.40
C ILE A 194 12.60 -5.46 7.66
N SER A 195 11.90 -6.06 8.62
CA SER A 195 11.53 -5.44 9.89
C SER A 195 12.75 -5.04 10.70
N ARG A 196 13.71 -5.97 10.87
CA ARG A 196 14.99 -5.74 11.57
C ARG A 196 15.77 -4.59 10.93
N HIS A 197 15.95 -4.60 9.61
CA HIS A 197 16.70 -3.55 8.91
C HIS A 197 15.96 -2.20 8.85
N ARG A 198 14.63 -2.13 9.03
CA ARG A 198 13.95 -0.85 9.23
C ARG A 198 14.35 -0.19 10.56
N GLN A 199 14.55 -0.98 11.60
CA GLN A 199 14.84 -0.46 12.95
C GLN A 199 16.34 -0.26 13.20
N LEU A 200 17.19 -1.19 12.76
CA LEU A 200 18.63 -1.14 13.05
C LEU A 200 19.43 -0.21 12.13
N ASP A 201 18.94 0.03 10.91
CA ASP A 201 19.66 0.82 9.89
C ASP A 201 18.91 2.10 9.51
N PRO A 202 18.78 3.11 10.40
CA PRO A 202 18.05 4.35 10.09
C PRO A 202 18.65 5.14 8.92
N ASP A 203 19.90 4.84 8.53
CA ASP A 203 20.60 5.42 7.37
C ASP A 203 20.79 4.44 6.21
N LYS A 204 20.04 3.33 6.13
CA LYS A 204 20.15 2.47 4.94
C LYS A 204 19.84 3.22 3.63
N VAL A 205 19.16 4.36 3.75
CA VAL A 205 19.18 5.46 2.79
C VAL A 205 19.73 6.69 3.51
N TYR A 206 20.68 7.38 2.89
CA TYR A 206 21.13 8.69 3.34
C TYR A 206 20.89 9.74 2.27
N PHE A 207 21.06 11.00 2.66
CA PHE A 207 20.79 12.16 1.82
C PHE A 207 22.00 13.09 1.81
N HIS A 208 22.00 14.01 0.85
CA HIS A 208 23.00 15.05 0.72
C HIS A 208 22.39 16.43 0.89
N GLY A 209 23.10 17.28 1.63
CA GLY A 209 22.89 18.72 1.70
C GLY A 209 24.02 19.43 0.98
N TYR A 210 23.67 20.34 0.09
CA TYR A 210 24.63 21.18 -0.63
C TYR A 210 24.65 22.54 0.04
N PHE A 211 25.79 22.90 0.62
CA PHE A 211 26.00 24.17 1.28
C PHE A 211 26.72 25.10 0.32
N GLU A 212 26.15 26.26 0.02
CA GLU A 212 26.67 27.18 -0.98
C GLU A 212 26.72 28.63 -0.44
N ASP A 213 27.87 29.29 -0.59
CA ASP A 213 28.08 30.71 -0.31
C ASP A 213 29.05 31.30 -1.34
N GLY A 214 28.53 32.11 -2.27
CA GLY A 214 29.27 32.56 -3.44
C GLY A 214 29.80 31.39 -4.27
N ALA A 215 31.12 31.33 -4.47
CA ALA A 215 31.78 30.25 -5.22
C ALA A 215 32.14 29.02 -4.36
N ARG A 216 31.90 29.06 -3.04
CA ARG A 216 32.22 27.94 -2.14
C ARG A 216 31.05 26.97 -2.11
N THR A 217 31.36 25.68 -2.26
CA THR A 217 30.36 24.61 -2.14
C THR A 217 30.90 23.48 -1.28
N GLU A 218 30.10 23.03 -0.31
CA GLU A 218 30.40 21.86 0.51
C GLU A 218 29.25 20.86 0.48
N LEU A 219 29.55 19.59 0.24
CA LEU A 219 28.56 18.51 0.18
C LEU A 219 28.58 17.71 1.48
N MET A 220 27.51 17.81 2.27
CA MET A 220 27.41 17.12 3.55
C MET A 220 26.37 16.01 3.53
N VAL A 221 26.57 15.02 4.38
CA VAL A 221 25.60 13.95 4.63
C VAL A 221 24.48 14.48 5.51
N CYS A 222 23.23 14.15 5.16
CA CYS A 222 22.04 14.51 5.92
C CYS A 222 21.11 13.31 6.14
N ASN A 223 20.29 13.37 7.19
CA ASN A 223 19.21 12.43 7.45
C ASN A 223 18.18 12.97 8.46
N ALA A 224 17.06 12.25 8.60
CA ALA A 224 15.98 12.54 9.55
C ALA A 224 16.35 12.26 11.02
N GLN A 225 17.45 11.54 11.28
CA GLN A 225 17.89 11.15 12.62
C GLN A 225 19.40 11.34 12.78
N ARG A 226 19.84 11.60 14.01
CA ARG A 226 21.27 11.70 14.40
C ARG A 226 21.88 10.32 14.60
N SER A 227 21.99 9.56 13.54
CA SER A 227 22.63 8.25 13.59
C SER A 227 24.13 8.34 13.93
N PRO A 228 24.76 7.26 14.44
CA PRO A 228 26.20 7.21 14.65
C PRO A 228 27.00 7.56 13.39
N TRP A 229 26.49 7.21 12.20
CA TRP A 229 27.19 7.52 10.96
C TRP A 229 27.05 8.99 10.55
N LEU A 230 25.88 9.61 10.74
CA LEU A 230 25.70 11.03 10.47
C LEU A 230 26.59 11.85 11.41
N VAL A 231 26.58 11.50 12.71
CA VAL A 231 27.35 12.17 13.76
C VAL A 231 28.87 11.95 13.59
N GLY A 232 29.29 10.74 13.23
CA GLY A 232 30.70 10.39 13.16
C GLY A 232 31.34 10.31 14.55
N ASP A 233 32.61 10.69 14.63
CA ASP A 233 33.46 10.72 15.82
C ASP A 233 33.44 12.07 16.58
N GLY A 234 32.79 13.10 16.01
CA GLY A 234 32.80 14.46 16.53
C GLY A 234 31.67 14.79 17.51
N THR A 235 32.01 15.40 18.65
CA THR A 235 31.04 15.92 19.64
C THR A 235 30.25 17.14 19.15
N GLN A 236 30.72 17.82 18.09
CA GLN A 236 30.10 19.02 17.49
C GLN A 236 29.42 18.78 16.12
N CYS A 237 28.97 17.57 15.82
CA CYS A 237 27.88 17.40 14.84
C CYS A 237 26.57 17.82 15.54
N CYS A 238 25.63 18.53 14.94
CA CYS A 238 25.30 18.66 13.53
C CYS A 238 24.59 20.01 13.29
N CYS A 239 24.44 20.43 12.04
CA CYS A 239 23.43 21.44 11.70
C CYS A 239 22.03 20.81 11.87
N GLN A 240 21.17 21.42 12.68
CA GLN A 240 19.77 21.02 12.85
C GLN A 240 18.87 22.09 12.26
N TYR A 241 17.97 21.66 11.37
CA TYR A 241 16.91 22.48 10.81
C TYR A 241 15.60 22.00 11.39
N LYS A 242 14.92 22.87 12.13
CA LYS A 242 13.62 22.57 12.71
C LYS A 242 12.56 23.41 12.00
N ASP A 243 11.57 22.76 11.41
CA ASP A 243 10.46 23.47 10.82
C ASP A 243 9.60 24.12 11.92
N PRO A 244 9.29 25.43 11.82
CA PRO A 244 8.64 26.15 12.91
C PRO A 244 7.18 25.74 13.13
N VAL A 245 6.51 25.17 12.11
CA VAL A 245 5.08 24.81 12.17
C VAL A 245 4.89 23.34 12.53
N THR A 246 5.64 22.47 11.87
CA THR A 246 5.51 21.02 12.01
C THR A 246 6.45 20.44 13.06
N LEU A 247 7.42 21.22 13.54
CA LEU A 247 8.48 20.84 14.50
C LEU A 247 9.39 19.71 14.03
N GLU A 248 9.29 19.34 12.76
CA GLU A 248 10.08 18.32 12.09
C GLU A 248 11.54 18.73 12.07
N SER A 249 12.43 17.79 12.37
CA SER A 249 13.86 18.03 12.41
C SER A 249 14.57 17.34 11.25
N TRP A 250 15.47 18.08 10.62
CA TRP A 250 16.41 17.59 9.62
C TRP A 250 17.83 17.84 10.10
N PHE A 251 18.72 16.87 9.92
CA PHE A 251 20.09 16.96 10.38
C PHE A 251 21.04 16.81 9.21
N CYS A 252 22.07 17.66 9.17
CA CYS A 252 23.20 17.54 8.26
C CYS A 252 24.49 17.62 9.05
N ARG A 253 25.50 16.86 8.62
CA ARG A 253 26.86 17.05 9.15
C ARG A 253 27.27 18.51 8.93
N ARG A 254 27.95 19.08 9.92
CA ARG A 254 28.41 20.47 9.86
C ARG A 254 29.46 20.60 8.73
N PRO A 255 29.32 21.56 7.80
CA PRO A 255 30.38 21.86 6.84
C PRO A 255 31.66 22.31 7.55
N LEU A 256 32.80 22.15 6.88
CA LEU A 256 34.12 22.50 7.41
C LEU A 256 34.31 24.01 7.50
N SER A 257 33.86 24.75 6.49
CA SER A 257 34.08 26.19 6.37
C SER A 257 32.78 27.00 6.25
N LEU A 258 31.71 26.40 5.75
CA LEU A 258 30.43 27.06 5.55
C LEU A 258 29.52 27.00 6.79
N PRO A 259 28.75 28.05 7.07
CA PRO A 259 27.79 28.07 8.16
C PRO A 259 26.57 27.19 7.85
N CYS A 260 25.83 26.77 8.90
CA CYS A 260 24.66 25.92 8.73
C CYS A 260 23.54 26.56 7.89
N TRP A 261 23.41 27.88 7.87
CA TRP A 261 22.37 28.53 7.05
C TRP A 261 22.63 28.40 5.54
N ALA A 262 23.86 28.05 5.12
CA ALA A 262 24.24 27.96 3.72
C ALA A 262 23.64 26.73 3.00
N LEU A 263 22.81 25.90 3.66
CA LEU A 263 22.13 24.77 3.04
C LEU A 263 21.15 25.25 1.94
N THR A 264 21.50 25.01 0.69
CA THR A 264 20.75 25.51 -0.48
C THR A 264 19.97 24.39 -1.17
N TYR A 265 20.55 23.19 -1.29
CA TYR A 265 19.93 22.08 -2.00
C TYR A 265 19.93 20.78 -1.19
N HIS A 266 19.02 19.89 -1.57
CA HIS A 266 18.87 18.54 -1.08
C HIS A 266 18.92 17.54 -2.23
N SER A 267 19.48 16.35 -2.01
CA SER A 267 19.29 15.20 -2.88
C SER A 267 19.32 13.90 -2.10
N MET A 268 18.79 12.84 -2.73
CA MET A 268 19.06 11.48 -2.29
C MET A 268 20.57 11.17 -2.42
N GLY A 269 21.12 10.51 -1.41
CA GLY A 269 22.44 9.88 -1.47
C GLY A 269 22.34 8.49 -2.10
N LYS A 270 22.79 7.47 -1.38
CA LYS A 270 22.78 6.07 -1.87
C LYS A 270 22.09 5.12 -0.91
N TYR A 271 21.76 3.96 -1.47
CA TYR A 271 21.36 2.76 -0.74
C TYR A 271 22.57 2.08 -0.11
N ARG A 272 22.47 1.66 1.16
CA ARG A 272 23.60 1.08 1.91
C ARG A 272 23.20 0.09 3.02
N ALA A 273 22.06 -0.58 2.89
CA ALA A 273 21.69 -1.64 3.83
C ALA A 273 22.79 -2.71 3.87
N LYS A 274 23.20 -3.11 5.07
CA LYS A 274 24.23 -4.13 5.27
C LYS A 274 23.56 -5.47 5.47
N LEU A 275 23.30 -6.16 4.37
CA LEU A 275 22.66 -7.49 4.38
C LEU A 275 23.71 -8.59 4.54
N SER A 276 23.42 -9.60 5.35
CA SER A 276 24.19 -10.85 5.32
C SER A 276 23.93 -11.62 4.01
N SER A 277 24.73 -12.66 3.74
CA SER A 277 24.49 -13.56 2.60
C SER A 277 23.12 -14.23 2.69
N LEU A 278 22.69 -14.58 3.91
CA LEU A 278 21.37 -15.18 4.15
C LEU A 278 20.24 -14.17 3.90
N ASP A 279 20.37 -12.95 4.43
CA ASP A 279 19.38 -11.89 4.21
C ASP A 279 19.20 -11.59 2.72
N SER A 280 20.32 -11.50 1.99
CA SER A 280 20.31 -11.27 0.54
C SER A 280 19.62 -12.41 -0.20
N ALA A 281 19.84 -13.66 0.21
CA ALA A 281 19.21 -14.83 -0.39
C ALA A 281 17.70 -14.91 -0.10
N LEU A 282 17.26 -14.52 1.10
CA LEU A 282 15.84 -14.46 1.48
C LEU A 282 15.07 -13.36 0.73
N LEU A 283 15.74 -12.25 0.40
CA LEU A 283 15.16 -11.12 -0.33
C LEU A 283 15.34 -11.20 -1.86
N HIS A 284 16.01 -12.26 -2.35
CA HIS A 284 16.24 -12.44 -3.78
C HIS A 284 14.90 -12.59 -4.55
N SER A 285 14.86 -12.10 -5.79
CA SER A 285 13.66 -12.10 -6.64
C SER A 285 13.14 -13.50 -7.01
N SER A 286 13.97 -14.54 -6.85
CA SER A 286 13.54 -15.95 -6.97
C SER A 286 12.74 -16.45 -5.76
N LYS A 287 12.79 -15.72 -4.63
CA LYS A 287 12.11 -16.04 -3.37
C LYS A 287 10.97 -15.09 -3.05
N THR A 288 11.02 -13.84 -3.53
CA THR A 288 9.97 -12.84 -3.34
C THR A 288 9.04 -12.73 -4.55
N ASN A 289 7.81 -12.27 -4.32
CA ASN A 289 6.77 -12.12 -5.35
C ASN A 289 6.56 -13.36 -6.23
N ARG A 290 6.39 -14.53 -5.61
CA ARG A 290 6.24 -15.81 -6.31
C ARG A 290 4.80 -16.30 -6.26
N ILE A 291 4.29 -16.75 -7.40
CA ILE A 291 2.96 -17.38 -7.49
C ILE A 291 2.96 -18.66 -6.67
N VAL A 292 1.96 -18.82 -5.81
CA VAL A 292 1.70 -20.07 -5.11
C VAL A 292 0.83 -20.96 -6.00
N PRO A 293 1.20 -22.23 -6.23
CA PRO A 293 0.35 -23.18 -6.96
C PRO A 293 -1.02 -23.37 -6.31
N GLY A 294 -2.05 -23.58 -7.11
CA GLY A 294 -3.37 -23.99 -6.64
C GLY A 294 -4.08 -24.85 -7.66
N LYS A 295 -5.17 -25.50 -7.25
CA LYS A 295 -6.05 -26.23 -8.19
C LYS A 295 -6.69 -25.22 -9.12
N ASN A 296 -6.61 -25.43 -10.44
CA ASN A 296 -7.25 -24.61 -11.49
C ASN A 296 -8.78 -24.73 -11.42
N SER A 297 -9.36 -24.17 -10.37
CA SER A 297 -10.80 -24.17 -10.12
C SER A 297 -11.39 -22.95 -10.81
N VAL A 298 -12.11 -23.18 -11.91
CA VAL A 298 -12.88 -22.13 -12.58
C VAL A 298 -14.13 -21.89 -11.76
N ILE A 299 -14.34 -20.65 -11.34
CA ILE A 299 -15.53 -20.23 -10.60
C ILE A 299 -16.49 -19.61 -11.63
N HIS A 300 -17.64 -20.23 -11.84
CA HIS A 300 -18.67 -19.73 -12.74
C HIS A 300 -19.67 -18.86 -11.97
N VAL A 301 -19.76 -17.58 -12.34
CA VAL A 301 -20.65 -16.60 -11.72
C VAL A 301 -21.79 -16.26 -12.68
N LEU A 302 -23.02 -16.61 -12.28
CA LEU A 302 -24.23 -16.28 -13.01
C LEU A 302 -24.66 -14.84 -12.72
N PRO A 303 -25.22 -14.14 -13.72
CA PRO A 303 -25.82 -12.83 -13.50
C PRO A 303 -26.99 -12.95 -12.50
N GLN A 304 -27.18 -11.91 -11.69
CA GLN A 304 -28.34 -11.77 -10.82
C GLN A 304 -29.24 -10.66 -11.38
N GLY A 305 -30.55 -10.75 -11.18
CA GLY A 305 -31.52 -9.72 -11.61
C GLY A 305 -31.39 -8.38 -10.89
N THR A 306 -30.48 -8.26 -9.93
CA THR A 306 -30.14 -7.03 -9.19
C THR A 306 -28.68 -6.68 -9.42
N THR A 307 -28.45 -5.49 -9.95
CA THR A 307 -27.16 -4.84 -10.15
C THR A 307 -26.51 -4.54 -8.80
N ILE A 308 -25.36 -5.15 -8.48
CA ILE A 308 -24.55 -4.72 -7.32
C ILE A 308 -24.17 -3.26 -7.55
N GLY A 309 -24.83 -2.34 -6.85
CA GLY A 309 -24.49 -0.93 -6.91
C GLY A 309 -25.63 0.09 -6.87
N GLU A 310 -26.89 -0.32 -7.00
CA GLU A 310 -28.03 0.61 -7.03
C GLU A 310 -28.33 1.27 -5.67
N THR A 311 -27.90 0.67 -4.57
CA THR A 311 -28.14 1.17 -3.20
C THR A 311 -26.95 1.91 -2.59
N ARG A 312 -25.88 2.17 -3.36
CA ARG A 312 -24.69 2.86 -2.82
C ARG A 312 -24.99 4.33 -2.51
N PRO A 313 -24.46 4.86 -1.38
CA PRO A 313 -24.58 6.27 -1.07
C PRO A 313 -23.82 7.12 -2.09
N GLU A 314 -24.19 8.39 -2.17
CA GLU A 314 -23.39 9.41 -2.84
C GLU A 314 -21.99 9.51 -2.23
N CYS A 315 -20.99 9.83 -3.04
CA CYS A 315 -19.61 9.97 -2.58
C CYS A 315 -19.45 11.21 -1.70
N LYS A 316 -19.24 11.01 -0.40
CA LYS A 316 -19.01 12.08 0.59
C LYS A 316 -17.84 11.75 1.52
N PRO A 317 -17.20 12.75 2.15
CA PRO A 317 -16.16 12.50 3.16
C PRO A 317 -16.67 11.69 4.36
N GLY A 318 -15.77 10.99 5.04
CA GLY A 318 -16.07 10.20 6.24
C GLY A 318 -16.65 8.81 5.99
N LEU A 319 -16.78 8.37 4.73
CA LEU A 319 -17.22 7.01 4.42
C LEU A 319 -16.13 5.99 4.78
N ALA A 320 -16.54 4.89 5.41
CA ALA A 320 -15.65 3.77 5.74
C ALA A 320 -15.35 2.92 4.50
N THR A 321 -14.07 2.66 4.24
CA THR A 321 -13.63 1.82 3.11
C THR A 321 -13.99 0.35 3.34
N PRO A 322 -14.81 -0.28 2.47
CA PRO A 322 -15.11 -1.70 2.58
C PRO A 322 -13.95 -2.56 2.10
N VAL A 323 -14.02 -3.86 2.38
CA VAL A 323 -13.06 -4.86 1.90
C VAL A 323 -13.83 -6.00 1.21
N PRO A 324 -13.75 -6.11 -0.13
CA PRO A 324 -12.98 -5.26 -1.05
C PRO A 324 -13.56 -3.84 -1.17
N ALA A 325 -12.71 -2.86 -1.52
CA ALA A 325 -13.09 -1.47 -1.78
C ALA A 325 -13.84 -1.30 -3.11
N GLY A 326 -13.72 -2.27 -4.00
CA GLY A 326 -14.24 -2.24 -5.36
C GLY A 326 -13.68 -3.38 -6.19
N TYR A 327 -13.98 -3.35 -7.49
CA TYR A 327 -13.51 -4.35 -8.45
C TYR A 327 -13.34 -3.72 -9.84
N TYR A 328 -12.42 -4.27 -10.62
CA TYR A 328 -12.36 -4.02 -12.06
C TYR A 328 -13.33 -4.93 -12.80
N PHE A 329 -13.98 -4.38 -13.82
CA PHE A 329 -14.66 -5.12 -14.87
C PHE A 329 -14.49 -4.32 -16.16
N GLN A 330 -13.98 -4.96 -17.23
CA GLN A 330 -13.71 -4.29 -18.51
C GLN A 330 -12.83 -3.04 -18.36
N ASP A 331 -11.74 -3.10 -17.57
CA ASP A 331 -10.83 -1.99 -17.24
C ASP A 331 -11.42 -0.83 -16.43
N SER A 332 -12.69 -0.91 -16.00
CA SER A 332 -13.32 0.10 -15.17
C SER A 332 -13.41 -0.35 -13.72
N TRP A 333 -12.97 0.50 -12.79
CA TRP A 333 -13.11 0.30 -11.36
C TRP A 333 -14.51 0.71 -10.91
N THR A 334 -15.24 -0.25 -10.35
CA THR A 334 -16.51 -0.02 -9.68
C THR A 334 -16.28 0.04 -8.18
N SER A 335 -16.47 1.22 -7.60
CA SER A 335 -16.32 1.43 -6.15
C SER A 335 -17.47 0.78 -5.36
N LEU A 336 -17.17 0.06 -4.29
CA LEU A 336 -18.16 -0.40 -3.32
C LEU A 336 -18.36 0.62 -2.17
N LEU A 337 -17.52 1.65 -2.11
CA LEU A 337 -17.59 2.71 -1.11
C LEU A 337 -18.78 3.66 -1.34
N CYS A 338 -18.97 4.07 -2.58
CA CYS A 338 -19.98 5.06 -2.97
C CYS A 338 -20.30 4.93 -4.47
N ARG A 339 -21.30 5.69 -4.93
CA ARG A 339 -21.68 5.79 -6.34
C ARG A 339 -20.64 6.60 -7.13
N SER A 340 -19.55 5.95 -7.52
CA SER A 340 -18.50 6.56 -8.34
C SER A 340 -18.96 6.79 -9.78
N GLN A 341 -18.41 7.84 -10.40
CA GLN A 341 -18.61 8.22 -11.79
C GLN A 341 -17.35 7.91 -12.61
N SER A 342 -17.51 7.85 -13.93
CA SER A 342 -16.40 7.71 -14.87
C SER A 342 -16.30 8.95 -15.77
N PHE A 343 -15.08 9.44 -16.01
CA PHE A 343 -14.85 10.71 -16.71
C PHE A 343 -14.17 10.48 -18.07
N HIS A 344 -14.92 9.89 -19.00
CA HIS A 344 -14.40 9.42 -20.29
C HIS A 344 -14.07 10.53 -21.31
N SER A 345 -14.29 11.81 -20.98
CA SER A 345 -14.02 12.92 -21.91
C SER A 345 -13.40 14.12 -21.20
N PRO A 346 -12.58 14.93 -21.91
CA PRO A 346 -12.02 16.17 -21.38
C PRO A 346 -13.08 17.14 -20.85
N GLN A 347 -14.27 17.18 -21.47
CA GLN A 347 -15.36 18.06 -21.07
C GLN A 347 -15.94 17.67 -19.71
N LEU A 348 -16.07 16.37 -19.42
CA LEU A 348 -16.53 15.89 -18.12
C LEU A 348 -15.51 16.20 -17.02
N LEU A 349 -14.22 16.02 -17.32
CA LEU A 349 -13.12 16.37 -16.40
C LEU A 349 -13.10 17.87 -16.09
N SER A 350 -13.13 18.71 -17.11
CA SER A 350 -13.16 20.18 -16.96
C SER A 350 -14.41 20.65 -16.21
N ALA A 351 -15.59 20.08 -16.51
CA ALA A 351 -16.82 20.40 -15.80
C ALA A 351 -16.76 20.05 -14.31
N CYS A 352 -16.16 18.92 -13.95
CA CYS A 352 -15.98 18.52 -12.56
C CYS A 352 -15.01 19.43 -11.80
N LEU A 353 -13.92 19.83 -12.46
CA LEU A 353 -12.88 20.69 -11.90
C LEU A 353 -13.24 22.18 -11.90
N LYS A 354 -14.39 22.56 -12.47
CA LYS A 354 -14.82 23.94 -12.57
C LYS A 354 -14.88 24.61 -11.19
N ASP A 355 -14.31 25.81 -11.12
CA ASP A 355 -14.22 26.62 -9.89
C ASP A 355 -13.54 25.86 -8.75
N LYS A 356 -12.51 25.06 -9.05
CA LYS A 356 -11.72 24.32 -8.04
C LYS A 356 -10.26 24.73 -8.07
N GLU A 357 -9.72 24.90 -6.87
CA GLU A 357 -8.29 24.95 -6.59
C GLU A 357 -7.89 23.62 -5.92
N VAL A 358 -7.11 22.81 -6.63
CA VAL A 358 -6.70 21.47 -6.18
C VAL A 358 -5.23 21.50 -5.77
N HIS A 359 -4.94 21.28 -4.49
CA HIS A 359 -3.59 21.20 -3.94
C HIS A 359 -3.18 19.75 -3.73
N MET A 360 -2.31 19.23 -4.59
CA MET A 360 -1.77 17.88 -4.50
C MET A 360 -0.37 17.90 -3.87
N MET A 361 -0.17 17.16 -2.78
CA MET A 361 1.11 17.14 -2.05
C MET A 361 1.52 15.71 -1.71
N GLY A 362 2.72 15.28 -2.09
CA GLY A 362 3.14 13.93 -1.72
C GLY A 362 4.27 13.31 -2.51
N ASP A 363 4.14 12.01 -2.75
CA ASP A 363 5.06 11.20 -3.53
C ASP A 363 4.85 11.38 -5.04
N SER A 364 5.78 10.84 -5.83
CA SER A 364 5.66 10.78 -7.29
C SER A 364 4.44 10.01 -7.80
N THR A 365 3.79 9.19 -6.96
CA THR A 365 2.55 8.47 -7.32
C THR A 365 1.33 9.39 -7.36
N LEU A 366 1.27 10.45 -6.54
CA LEU A 366 0.23 11.48 -6.63
C LEU A 366 0.54 12.49 -7.74
N ARG A 367 1.83 12.68 -8.08
CA ARG A 367 2.20 13.47 -9.28
C ARG A 367 1.55 12.90 -10.54
N GLN A 368 1.40 11.58 -10.64
CA GLN A 368 0.72 10.96 -11.79
C GLN A 368 -0.73 11.45 -11.95
N TRP A 369 -1.43 11.84 -10.88
CA TRP A 369 -2.77 12.42 -10.99
C TRP A 369 -2.72 13.81 -11.62
N PHE A 370 -1.78 14.65 -11.18
CA PHE A 370 -1.54 15.97 -11.78
C PHE A 370 -1.20 15.84 -13.27
N GLU A 371 -0.22 14.99 -13.61
CA GLU A 371 0.20 14.76 -15.00
C GLU A 371 -0.91 14.14 -15.85
N TYR A 372 -1.74 13.27 -15.27
CA TYR A 372 -2.91 12.72 -15.96
C TYR A 372 -3.91 13.82 -16.29
N LEU A 373 -4.34 14.62 -15.31
CA LEU A 373 -5.33 15.69 -15.49
C LEU A 373 -4.85 16.75 -16.49
N GLU A 374 -3.59 17.18 -16.38
CA GLU A 374 -2.97 18.09 -17.33
C GLU A 374 -2.99 17.53 -18.76
N SER A 375 -2.66 16.24 -18.93
CA SER A 375 -2.68 15.60 -20.25
C SER A 375 -4.11 15.38 -20.79
N ALA A 376 -5.08 15.18 -19.90
CA ALA A 376 -6.44 14.76 -20.25
C ALA A 376 -7.40 15.93 -20.47
N VAL A 377 -7.08 17.13 -19.96
CA VAL A 377 -7.88 18.35 -20.14
C VAL A 377 -7.07 19.36 -20.97
N PRO A 378 -7.30 19.47 -22.29
CA PRO A 378 -6.49 20.29 -23.19
C PRO A 378 -6.42 21.78 -22.85
N THR A 379 -7.42 22.30 -22.11
CA THR A 379 -7.51 23.70 -21.67
C THR A 379 -6.66 23.99 -20.43
N LEU A 380 -6.28 22.97 -19.63
CA LEU A 380 -5.31 23.14 -18.54
C LEU A 380 -3.92 23.38 -19.13
N LYS A 381 -3.30 24.52 -18.78
CA LYS A 381 -1.96 24.90 -19.21
C LYS A 381 -1.01 24.98 -18.04
N ARG A 382 0.07 24.21 -18.10
CA ARG A 382 1.16 24.26 -17.12
C ARG A 382 1.95 25.55 -17.25
N LEU A 383 2.20 26.19 -16.11
CA LEU A 383 3.07 27.35 -16.00
C LEU A 383 4.52 26.88 -15.81
N ASN A 384 5.48 27.57 -16.44
CA ASN A 384 6.89 27.32 -16.21
C ASN A 384 7.35 28.09 -14.97
N LEU A 385 7.44 27.40 -13.84
CA LEU A 385 7.92 27.96 -12.57
C LEU A 385 9.45 27.85 -12.42
N HIS A 386 10.16 27.35 -13.44
CA HIS A 386 11.61 27.07 -13.40
C HIS A 386 12.02 26.09 -12.28
N THR A 387 11.11 25.20 -11.90
CA THR A 387 11.28 24.19 -10.85
C THR A 387 11.54 22.81 -11.44
N SER A 388 12.00 21.88 -10.59
CA SER A 388 12.22 20.49 -10.98
C SER A 388 10.88 19.82 -11.36
N PRO A 389 10.78 19.13 -12.51
CA PRO A 389 9.58 18.37 -12.85
C PRO A 389 9.33 17.20 -11.90
N MET A 390 10.35 16.76 -11.16
CA MET A 390 10.31 15.59 -10.26
C MET A 390 9.91 15.93 -8.83
N SER A 391 10.15 17.16 -8.38
CA SER A 391 9.90 17.60 -7.00
C SER A 391 8.97 18.81 -6.91
N GLY A 392 8.80 19.55 -8.00
CA GLY A 392 7.93 20.72 -8.06
C GLY A 392 8.54 21.91 -7.33
N PRO A 393 7.72 22.91 -6.98
CA PRO A 393 6.27 22.96 -7.24
C PRO A 393 5.93 23.03 -8.73
N LEU A 394 4.79 22.45 -9.11
CA LEU A 394 4.18 22.52 -10.43
C LEU A 394 2.81 23.21 -10.30
N GLN A 395 2.41 23.92 -11.35
CA GLN A 395 1.10 24.56 -11.43
C GLN A 395 0.54 24.46 -12.85
N ALA A 396 -0.75 24.17 -12.97
CA ALA A 396 -1.50 24.24 -14.21
C ALA A 396 -2.80 25.01 -14.00
N ILE A 397 -3.18 25.83 -14.97
CA ILE A 397 -4.36 26.70 -14.90
C ILE A 397 -5.28 26.50 -16.10
N ASP A 398 -6.58 26.58 -15.89
CA ASP A 398 -7.59 26.73 -16.93
C ASP A 398 -8.43 27.97 -16.61
N PRO A 399 -8.14 29.11 -17.26
CA PRO A 399 -8.89 30.34 -17.05
C PRO A 399 -10.36 30.25 -17.49
N GLN A 400 -10.73 29.33 -18.38
CA GLN A 400 -12.11 29.22 -18.88
C GLN A 400 -13.03 28.55 -17.86
N SER A 401 -12.50 27.55 -17.14
CA SER A 401 -13.22 26.85 -16.07
C SER A 401 -12.90 27.39 -14.67
N ASN A 402 -12.05 28.42 -14.56
CA ASN A 402 -11.55 28.96 -13.29
C ASN A 402 -10.96 27.85 -12.40
N THR A 403 -10.12 27.00 -13.00
CA THR A 403 -9.49 25.85 -12.34
C THR A 403 -8.00 26.10 -12.15
N VAL A 404 -7.50 25.73 -10.97
CA VAL A 404 -6.06 25.74 -10.67
C VAL A 404 -5.65 24.41 -10.07
N LEU A 405 -4.63 23.77 -10.64
CA LEU A 405 -4.00 22.59 -10.09
C LEU A 405 -2.60 22.95 -9.58
N HIS A 406 -2.32 22.57 -8.34
CA HIS A 406 -0.99 22.63 -7.74
C HIS A 406 -0.50 21.22 -7.48
N TRP A 407 0.76 20.95 -7.80
CA TRP A 407 1.45 19.77 -7.29
C TRP A 407 2.78 20.14 -6.66
N ARG A 408 3.11 19.54 -5.52
CA ARG A 408 4.45 19.60 -4.96
C ARG A 408 4.80 18.30 -4.27
N ALA A 409 6.08 17.98 -4.28
CA ALA A 409 6.53 16.84 -3.50
C ALA A 409 6.51 17.16 -2.00
N HIS A 410 6.36 16.13 -1.17
CA HIS A 410 6.43 16.33 0.27
C HIS A 410 7.86 16.71 0.72
N GLY A 411 7.97 17.43 1.84
CA GLY A 411 9.25 17.81 2.43
C GLY A 411 10.10 16.63 2.95
N LEU A 412 11.25 16.94 3.55
CA LEU A 412 12.28 15.97 3.94
C LEU A 412 11.83 14.93 5.00
N PRO A 413 12.11 13.63 4.86
CA PRO A 413 12.99 13.00 3.87
C PRO A 413 12.29 12.72 2.55
N ILE A 414 12.78 13.27 1.45
CA ILE A 414 12.30 12.95 0.10
C ILE A 414 13.44 12.39 -0.75
N ARG A 415 13.17 11.31 -1.49
CA ARG A 415 14.14 10.71 -2.42
C ARG A 415 14.03 11.40 -3.78
N THR A 416 14.80 12.45 -3.99
CA THR A 416 14.78 13.25 -5.24
C THR A 416 16.20 13.60 -5.70
N HIS A 417 16.33 14.08 -6.93
CA HIS A 417 17.55 14.70 -7.44
C HIS A 417 17.83 16.03 -6.72
N LYS A 418 18.98 16.67 -7.03
CA LYS A 418 19.35 17.99 -6.47
C LYS A 418 18.19 18.98 -6.65
N THR A 419 17.53 19.31 -5.55
CA THR A 419 16.33 20.16 -5.48
C THR A 419 16.58 21.30 -4.48
N PRO A 420 16.20 22.54 -4.79
CA PRO A 420 16.28 23.64 -3.82
C PRO A 420 15.53 23.28 -2.53
N ILE A 421 16.16 23.49 -1.38
CA ILE A 421 15.50 23.27 -0.07
C ILE A 421 14.29 24.20 0.08
N ALA A 422 14.35 25.40 -0.50
CA ALA A 422 13.26 26.36 -0.51
C ALA A 422 11.99 25.86 -1.22
N ASP A 423 12.08 24.85 -2.09
CA ASP A 423 10.92 24.26 -2.77
C ASP A 423 10.33 23.06 -2.01
N LEU A 424 11.02 22.56 -0.98
CA LEU A 424 10.67 21.33 -0.27
C LEU A 424 9.88 21.62 1.01
N HIS A 425 8.57 21.74 0.87
CA HIS A 425 7.68 22.08 1.97
C HIS A 425 7.00 20.86 2.59
N TYR A 426 6.81 20.89 3.91
CA TYR A 426 6.05 19.86 4.62
C TYR A 426 4.55 19.98 4.38
N ILE A 427 3.87 18.86 4.12
CA ILE A 427 2.43 18.81 3.89
C ILE A 427 1.65 19.53 5.01
N GLY A 428 1.98 19.25 6.28
CA GLY A 428 1.33 19.89 7.41
C GLY A 428 1.51 21.42 7.44
N ARG A 429 2.68 21.92 7.03
CA ARG A 429 2.96 23.37 6.95
C ARG A 429 2.11 24.04 5.87
N GLU A 430 2.02 23.41 4.71
CA GLU A 430 1.19 23.89 3.60
C GLU A 430 -0.28 23.98 4.02
N ILE A 431 -0.83 22.89 4.55
CA ILE A 431 -2.24 22.83 4.97
C ILE A 431 -2.54 23.86 6.07
N GLU A 432 -1.63 24.06 7.04
CA GLU A 432 -1.82 25.05 8.11
C GLU A 432 -1.97 26.47 7.55
N SER A 433 -1.26 26.78 6.46
CA SER A 433 -1.31 28.10 5.81
C SER A 433 -2.48 28.32 4.84
N MET A 434 -3.28 27.29 4.54
CA MET A 434 -4.40 27.39 3.60
C MET A 434 -5.64 27.98 4.25
N ALA A 435 -6.35 28.88 3.57
CA ALA A 435 -7.66 29.36 4.04
C ALA A 435 -8.70 28.22 4.11
N GLY A 436 -8.71 27.35 3.09
CA GLY A 436 -9.75 26.34 2.86
C GLY A 436 -11.00 26.94 2.22
N GLY A 437 -12.05 26.14 2.07
CA GLY A 437 -13.35 26.57 1.56
C GLY A 437 -13.97 25.59 0.57
N GLU A 438 -15.17 25.91 0.09
CA GLU A 438 -15.96 25.05 -0.82
C GLU A 438 -15.28 24.79 -2.18
N HIS A 439 -14.36 25.67 -2.56
CA HIS A 439 -13.61 25.59 -3.82
C HIS A 439 -12.23 24.95 -3.64
N THR A 440 -11.81 24.66 -2.40
CA THR A 440 -10.48 24.14 -2.09
C THR A 440 -10.54 22.62 -1.93
N VAL A 441 -9.72 21.92 -2.71
CA VAL A 441 -9.52 20.47 -2.61
C VAL A 441 -8.08 20.19 -2.24
N ILE A 442 -7.86 19.55 -1.09
CA ILE A 442 -6.55 19.15 -0.60
C ILE A 442 -6.38 17.65 -0.84
N VAL A 443 -5.35 17.25 -1.58
CA VAL A 443 -5.03 15.83 -1.83
C VAL A 443 -3.63 15.53 -1.34
N PHE A 444 -3.45 14.47 -0.55
CA PHE A 444 -2.11 14.04 -0.17
C PHE A 444 -1.89 12.53 -0.16
N THR A 445 -0.63 12.14 -0.39
CA THR A 445 -0.08 10.80 -0.17
C THR A 445 1.28 10.92 0.48
N ILE A 446 1.63 10.00 1.38
CA ILE A 446 2.97 9.99 1.98
C ILE A 446 3.31 8.58 2.47
N TRP A 447 4.18 7.87 1.77
CA TRP A 447 4.61 6.54 2.20
C TRP A 447 5.91 6.09 1.54
N ALA A 448 6.10 6.37 0.24
CA ALA A 448 7.15 5.74 -0.57
C ALA A 448 8.55 6.03 -0.01
N HIS A 449 8.78 7.27 0.42
CA HIS A 449 10.04 7.73 0.99
C HIS A 449 10.21 7.37 2.48
N PHE A 450 9.16 6.88 3.15
CA PHE A 450 9.15 6.55 4.57
C PHE A 450 9.38 5.06 4.88
N THR A 451 9.30 4.18 3.88
CA THR A 451 9.51 2.73 4.01
C THR A 451 10.83 2.34 4.69
N THR A 452 11.86 3.19 4.60
CA THR A 452 13.18 2.95 5.20
C THR A 452 13.35 3.51 6.61
N HIS A 453 12.43 4.34 7.08
CA HIS A 453 12.56 5.01 8.37
C HIS A 453 11.85 4.21 9.48
N PRO A 454 12.32 4.33 10.74
CA PRO A 454 11.59 3.81 11.89
C PRO A 454 10.15 4.32 11.92
N LEU A 455 9.21 3.48 12.37
CA LEU A 455 7.78 3.79 12.39
C LEU A 455 7.47 5.10 13.13
N ASP A 456 8.21 5.40 14.19
CA ASP A 456 8.07 6.63 14.98
C ASP A 456 8.27 7.91 14.15
N ASN A 457 9.10 7.90 13.11
CA ASN A 457 9.22 9.03 12.21
C ASN A 457 7.93 9.24 11.41
N TYR A 458 7.33 8.13 10.97
CA TYR A 458 6.10 8.19 10.20
C TYR A 458 4.88 8.55 11.07
N ILE A 459 4.76 8.00 12.27
CA ILE A 459 3.69 8.36 13.22
C ILE A 459 3.73 9.86 13.53
N ARG A 460 4.92 10.41 13.82
CA ARG A 460 5.07 11.87 14.04
C ARG A 460 4.69 12.68 12.81
N ARG A 461 5.11 12.24 11.62
CA ARG A 461 4.77 12.86 10.34
C ARG A 461 3.26 12.92 10.12
N ILE A 462 2.58 11.80 10.28
CA ILE A 462 1.12 11.69 10.09
C ILE A 462 0.38 12.49 11.16
N SER A 463 0.86 12.51 12.41
CA SER A 463 0.30 13.34 13.48
C SER A 463 0.30 14.82 13.12
N SER A 464 1.44 15.31 12.63
CA SER A 464 1.60 16.70 12.19
C SER A 464 0.64 17.06 11.05
N ILE A 465 0.48 16.17 10.07
CA ILE A 465 -0.48 16.35 8.96
C ILE A 465 -1.93 16.31 9.47
N ARG A 466 -2.27 15.36 10.34
CA ARG A 466 -3.61 15.24 10.93
C ARG A 466 -3.99 16.51 11.69
N ARG A 467 -3.07 17.08 12.47
CA ARG A 467 -3.29 18.35 13.18
C ARG A 467 -3.64 19.49 12.20
N ALA A 468 -2.88 19.62 11.12
CA ALA A 468 -3.15 20.65 10.11
C ALA A 468 -4.48 20.42 9.39
N VAL A 469 -4.82 19.16 9.07
CA VAL A 469 -6.11 18.79 8.47
C VAL A 469 -7.28 19.14 9.40
N LEU A 470 -7.16 18.85 10.70
CA LEU A 470 -8.17 19.24 11.68
C LEU A 470 -8.32 20.77 11.77
N SER A 471 -7.19 21.51 11.78
CA SER A 471 -7.18 22.99 11.80
C SER A 471 -7.93 23.58 10.60
N VAL A 472 -7.65 23.11 9.37
CA VAL A 472 -8.33 23.63 8.18
C VAL A 472 -9.80 23.23 8.12
N LEU A 473 -10.16 22.02 8.54
CA LEU A 473 -11.57 21.57 8.57
C LEU A 473 -12.38 22.29 9.65
N GLN A 474 -11.77 22.63 10.79
CA GLN A 474 -12.41 23.45 11.82
C GLN A 474 -12.67 24.87 11.32
N ARG A 475 -11.70 25.47 10.60
CA ARG A 475 -11.81 26.83 10.07
C ARG A 475 -12.71 26.94 8.84
N ALA A 476 -12.66 25.95 7.96
CA ALA A 476 -13.38 25.91 6.69
C ALA A 476 -13.96 24.50 6.45
N PRO A 477 -15.09 24.15 7.09
CA PRO A 477 -15.67 22.80 7.06
C PRO A 477 -16.07 22.29 5.67
N ARG A 478 -16.23 23.19 4.69
CA ARG A 478 -16.54 22.84 3.29
C ARG A 478 -15.31 22.47 2.45
N THR A 479 -14.11 22.48 3.03
CA THR A 479 -12.87 22.03 2.36
C THR A 479 -12.92 20.52 2.14
N LEU A 480 -12.65 20.06 0.92
CA LEU A 480 -12.52 18.63 0.63
C LEU A 480 -11.08 18.18 0.89
N VAL A 481 -10.89 17.22 1.81
CA VAL A 481 -9.57 16.61 2.06
C VAL A 481 -9.59 15.14 1.62
N VAL A 482 -8.68 14.79 0.71
CA VAL A 482 -8.53 13.48 0.10
C VAL A 482 -7.17 12.89 0.40
N ILE A 483 -7.16 11.65 0.84
CA ILE A 483 -5.99 10.88 1.20
C ILE A 483 -5.86 9.72 0.21
N LYS A 484 -4.77 9.68 -0.54
CA LYS A 484 -4.44 8.56 -1.42
C LYS A 484 -3.59 7.55 -0.65
N SER A 485 -4.04 6.30 -0.60
CA SER A 485 -3.31 5.19 0.05
C SER A 485 -2.04 4.81 -0.72
N ALA A 486 -1.26 3.87 -0.18
CA ALA A 486 -0.08 3.34 -0.86
C ALA A 486 -0.41 2.55 -2.14
N ASN A 487 0.49 2.57 -3.13
CA ASN A 487 0.46 1.67 -4.28
C ASN A 487 1.28 0.41 -3.97
N THR A 488 0.94 -0.72 -4.57
CA THR A 488 1.81 -1.91 -4.60
C THR A 488 2.93 -1.75 -5.63
N GLY A 489 4.13 -2.26 -5.36
CA GLY A 489 5.22 -2.15 -6.33
C GLY A 489 6.61 -2.54 -5.83
N TYR A 490 6.85 -2.53 -4.53
CA TYR A 490 8.20 -2.72 -3.98
C TYR A 490 8.38 -4.11 -3.37
N LYS A 491 9.61 -4.67 -3.45
CA LYS A 491 9.92 -6.05 -3.03
C LYS A 491 11.32 -6.23 -2.40
N ASP A 492 11.95 -5.16 -1.92
CA ASP A 492 13.32 -5.18 -1.37
C ASP A 492 13.42 -4.56 0.05
N VAL A 493 14.64 -4.37 0.56
CA VAL A 493 14.89 -3.82 1.91
C VAL A 493 14.70 -2.29 2.00
N TYR A 494 14.73 -1.58 0.88
CA TYR A 494 14.59 -0.12 0.76
C TYR A 494 13.18 0.33 0.40
N GLY A 495 12.35 -0.61 -0.04
CA GLY A 495 10.92 -0.49 -0.19
C GLY A 495 10.35 -1.91 -0.30
N SER A 496 9.26 -2.17 0.41
CA SER A 496 8.52 -3.43 0.24
C SER A 496 7.02 -3.18 0.39
N ASP A 497 6.21 -4.02 -0.23
CA ASP A 497 4.76 -3.96 -0.05
C ASP A 497 4.41 -4.19 1.42
N TRP A 498 5.11 -5.07 2.16
CA TRP A 498 4.86 -5.24 3.59
C TRP A 498 5.15 -3.96 4.40
N LEU A 499 6.25 -3.26 4.09
CA LEU A 499 6.55 -1.96 4.71
C LEU A 499 5.49 -0.92 4.39
N SER A 500 5.10 -0.83 3.11
CA SER A 500 4.13 0.14 2.61
C SER A 500 2.75 -0.10 3.22
N TRP A 501 2.35 -1.36 3.35
CA TRP A 501 1.16 -1.79 4.05
C TRP A 501 1.12 -1.35 5.52
N GLN A 502 2.24 -1.50 6.24
CA GLN A 502 2.34 -1.08 7.64
C GLN A 502 2.18 0.45 7.78
N LEU A 503 2.73 1.23 6.84
CA LEU A 503 2.52 2.69 6.81
C LEU A 503 1.06 3.03 6.50
N ASP A 504 0.45 2.32 5.55
CA ASP A 504 -0.96 2.50 5.19
C ASP A 504 -1.92 2.23 6.36
N LEU A 505 -1.64 1.21 7.18
CA LEU A 505 -2.40 0.93 8.39
C LEU A 505 -2.31 2.07 9.42
N ILE A 506 -1.14 2.69 9.59
CA ILE A 506 -0.98 3.88 10.46
C ILE A 506 -1.81 5.03 9.92
N LEU A 507 -1.71 5.31 8.62
CA LEU A 507 -2.46 6.38 7.96
C LEU A 507 -3.97 6.20 8.17
N ARG A 508 -4.49 4.99 7.95
CA ARG A 508 -5.91 4.65 8.18
C ARG A 508 -6.32 4.78 9.63
N ALA A 509 -5.49 4.34 10.57
CA ALA A 509 -5.80 4.45 11.99
C ALA A 509 -5.89 5.92 12.43
N MET A 510 -4.93 6.75 12.01
CA MET A 510 -4.85 8.15 12.44
C MET A 510 -5.91 9.05 11.80
N PHE A 511 -6.42 8.71 10.61
CA PHE A 511 -7.50 9.45 9.95
C PHE A 511 -8.88 8.80 10.12
N ARG A 512 -8.97 7.74 10.93
CA ARG A 512 -10.24 7.08 11.23
C ARG A 512 -11.22 8.08 11.86
N ASN A 513 -12.48 8.01 11.45
CA ASN A 513 -13.58 8.84 11.96
C ASN A 513 -13.40 10.35 11.74
N LEU A 514 -12.47 10.76 10.87
CA LEU A 514 -12.39 12.16 10.42
C LEU A 514 -13.21 12.34 9.14
N PRO A 515 -13.78 13.54 8.90
CA PRO A 515 -14.54 13.84 7.69
C PRO A 515 -13.59 14.08 6.50
N VAL A 516 -12.78 13.09 6.19
CA VAL A 516 -11.83 13.04 5.08
C VAL A 516 -12.21 11.89 4.13
N VAL A 517 -11.72 11.95 2.90
CA VAL A 517 -11.86 10.85 1.93
C VAL A 517 -10.59 10.02 1.94
N LEU A 518 -10.70 8.69 2.05
CA LEU A 518 -9.57 7.78 1.80
C LEU A 518 -9.82 6.99 0.51
N ILE A 519 -9.00 7.25 -0.50
CA ILE A 519 -9.01 6.53 -1.77
C ILE A 519 -8.03 5.37 -1.67
N ASP A 520 -8.62 4.17 -1.55
CA ASP A 520 -7.89 2.92 -1.38
C ASP A 520 -7.35 2.38 -2.71
N VAL A 521 -6.31 3.05 -3.20
CA VAL A 521 -5.60 2.65 -4.41
C VAL A 521 -4.76 1.38 -4.18
N TRP A 522 -4.49 0.99 -2.93
CA TRP A 522 -3.78 -0.26 -2.63
C TRP A 522 -4.55 -1.46 -3.17
N GLN A 523 -5.86 -1.50 -2.92
CA GLN A 523 -6.72 -2.56 -3.43
C GLN A 523 -6.82 -2.52 -4.96
N MET A 524 -6.79 -1.33 -5.57
CA MET A 524 -6.77 -1.16 -7.03
C MET A 524 -5.49 -1.73 -7.65
N THR A 525 -4.31 -1.38 -7.14
CA THR A 525 -3.04 -1.82 -7.73
C THR A 525 -2.73 -3.29 -7.43
N SER A 526 -3.18 -3.82 -6.28
CA SER A 526 -2.92 -5.21 -5.89
C SER A 526 -3.71 -6.25 -6.67
N CYS A 527 -4.89 -5.89 -7.21
CA CYS A 527 -5.71 -6.81 -7.99
C CYS A 527 -5.60 -6.62 -9.51
N HIS A 528 -5.09 -5.48 -9.98
CA HIS A 528 -4.93 -5.22 -11.42
C HIS A 528 -4.08 -6.28 -12.12
N TYR A 529 -4.34 -6.54 -13.40
CA TYR A 529 -3.65 -7.56 -14.18
C TYR A 529 -2.25 -7.14 -14.65
N SER A 530 -1.96 -5.83 -14.66
CA SER A 530 -0.63 -5.32 -14.99
C SER A 530 0.41 -5.75 -13.96
N PRO A 531 1.70 -5.85 -14.35
CA PRO A 531 2.77 -6.10 -13.40
C PRO A 531 2.82 -5.05 -12.28
N ASP A 532 3.20 -5.48 -11.08
CA ASP A 532 3.41 -4.58 -9.94
C ASP A 532 4.39 -3.47 -10.34
N ASN A 533 3.98 -2.22 -10.20
CA ASN A 533 4.82 -1.06 -10.38
C ASN A 533 4.29 0.04 -9.47
N ILE A 534 5.19 0.66 -8.69
CA ILE A 534 4.82 1.78 -7.83
C ILE A 534 4.17 2.92 -8.63
N HIS A 535 4.60 3.10 -9.88
CA HIS A 535 3.97 3.97 -10.86
C HIS A 535 3.06 3.12 -11.76
N PRO A 536 1.80 2.88 -11.37
CA PRO A 536 0.90 2.03 -12.14
C PRO A 536 0.62 2.64 -13.51
N PRO A 537 0.20 1.82 -14.49
CA PRO A 537 -0.04 2.28 -15.85
C PRO A 537 -1.24 3.22 -15.93
N ARG A 538 -1.32 3.98 -17.02
CA ARG A 538 -2.35 5.01 -17.26
C ARG A 538 -3.80 4.54 -16.99
N PRO A 539 -4.24 3.31 -17.35
CA PRO A 539 -5.60 2.86 -17.04
C PRO A 539 -5.90 2.80 -15.53
N VAL A 540 -4.92 2.42 -14.70
CA VAL A 540 -5.09 2.42 -13.24
C VAL A 540 -5.16 3.86 -12.73
N VAL A 541 -4.25 4.73 -13.16
CA VAL A 541 -4.24 6.16 -12.77
C VAL A 541 -5.56 6.84 -13.16
N MET A 542 -6.12 6.53 -14.34
CA MET A 542 -7.43 7.02 -14.76
C MET A 542 -8.52 6.62 -13.75
N ASN A 543 -8.57 5.35 -13.36
CA ASN A 543 -9.57 4.87 -12.40
C ASN A 543 -9.37 5.48 -10.99
N GLU A 544 -8.11 5.70 -10.56
CA GLU A 544 -7.82 6.41 -9.32
C GLU A 544 -8.37 7.84 -9.35
N VAL A 545 -8.17 8.54 -10.48
CA VAL A 545 -8.66 9.91 -10.71
C VAL A 545 -10.18 9.96 -10.85
N ASP A 546 -10.81 8.99 -11.51
CA ASP A 546 -12.28 8.89 -11.61
C ASP A 546 -12.94 8.80 -10.22
N LEU A 547 -12.39 7.95 -9.35
CA LEU A 547 -12.87 7.86 -7.96
C LEU A 547 -12.62 9.15 -7.18
N PHE A 548 -11.46 9.80 -7.37
CA PHE A 548 -11.19 11.12 -6.78
C PHE A 548 -12.20 12.18 -7.21
N LEU A 549 -12.43 12.33 -8.51
CA LEU A 549 -13.36 13.32 -9.04
C LEU A 549 -14.80 13.04 -8.65
N SER A 550 -15.15 11.78 -8.40
CA SER A 550 -16.46 11.42 -7.84
C SER A 550 -16.74 12.05 -6.47
N PHE A 551 -15.70 12.39 -5.68
CA PHE A 551 -15.86 13.17 -4.43
C PHE A 551 -15.78 14.69 -4.65
N VAL A 552 -15.13 15.14 -5.73
CA VAL A 552 -15.03 16.58 -6.07
C VAL A 552 -16.35 17.12 -6.62
N CYS A 553 -17.05 16.30 -7.42
CA CYS A 553 -18.33 16.65 -8.05
C CYS A 553 -19.34 15.47 -7.95
N PRO A 554 -19.84 15.16 -6.75
CA PRO A 554 -20.69 14.00 -6.53
C PRO A 554 -22.08 14.11 -7.22
N LYS A 555 -22.77 12.98 -7.44
CA LYS A 555 -24.06 12.85 -8.13
C LYS A 555 -24.99 11.78 -7.53
#